data_AF-A0A659QGA1-F1
#
_entry.id   AF-A0A659QGA1-F1
#
_cell.length_a   1.000
_cell.length_b   1.000
_cell.length_c   1.000
_cell.angle_alpha   90.00
_cell.angle_beta   90.00
_cell.angle_gamma   90.00
#
_symmetry.space_group_name_H-M   'P 1'
#
loop_
_entity.id
_entity.type
_entity.pdbx_description
1 polymer ?
#
loop_
_entity_poly.entity_id
_entity_poly.type
_entity_poly.pdbx_seq_one_letter_code
_entity_poly.pdbx_strand_id
1 'polypeptide(L)'
;LELNTGGDFDNAISGSGQVVKSGDETLALSGINSYTGGTTISGGTLIASNVEALGTGDVTDNAVLELIRGGLDGSATARRG
;
A
#
# COMPACT_ATOMS: atom_id res chain seq x y z
N LEU A 1 -3.65 -3.93 -13.41
CA LEU A 1 -2.19 -3.72 -13.50
C LEU A 1 -1.51 -4.74 -12.62
N GLU A 2 -0.55 -5.49 -13.14
CA GLU A 2 0.26 -6.40 -12.34
C GLU A 2 1.61 -5.74 -12.03
N LEU A 3 2.04 -5.84 -10.78
CA LEU A 3 3.31 -5.35 -10.24
C LEU A 3 4.08 -6.58 -9.73
N ASN A 4 5.07 -7.03 -10.50
CA ASN A 4 5.76 -8.30 -10.28
C ASN A 4 7.26 -8.16 -9.93
N THR A 5 7.74 -6.93 -9.75
CA THR A 5 9.11 -6.61 -9.31
C THR A 5 9.08 -5.91 -7.96
N GLY A 6 10.23 -5.83 -7.29
CA GLY A 6 10.44 -4.96 -6.14
C GLY A 6 10.84 -3.54 -6.51
N GLY A 7 11.16 -2.74 -5.50
CA GLY A 7 11.61 -1.35 -5.61
C GLY A 7 10.52 -0.33 -5.34
N ASP A 8 10.66 0.87 -5.92
CA ASP A 8 9.72 1.98 -5.72
C ASP A 8 8.82 2.15 -6.95
N PHE A 9 7.53 2.34 -6.72
CA PHE A 9 6.54 2.71 -7.72
C PHE A 9 5.80 3.97 -7.26
N ASP A 10 6.17 5.11 -7.85
CA ASP A 10 5.71 6.46 -7.49
C ASP A 10 4.69 7.05 -8.48
N ASN A 11 4.46 6.37 -9.61
CA ASN A 11 3.48 6.80 -10.59
C ASN A 11 2.04 6.64 -10.08
N ALA A 12 1.17 7.56 -10.52
CA ALA A 12 -0.27 7.46 -10.28
C ALA A 12 -0.91 6.37 -11.16
N ILE A 13 -1.73 5.52 -10.55
CA ILE A 13 -2.56 4.50 -11.17
C ILE A 13 -4.03 4.93 -11.07
N SER A 14 -4.77 4.86 -12.18
CA SER A 14 -6.17 5.25 -12.25
C SER A 14 -7.01 4.27 -13.06
N GLY A 15 -8.34 4.40 -12.99
CA GLY A 15 -9.30 3.62 -13.76
C GLY A 15 -10.08 2.58 -12.94
N SER A 16 -10.97 1.83 -13.57
CA SER A 16 -11.83 0.86 -12.87
C SER A 16 -11.18 -0.51 -12.62
N GLY A 17 -9.93 -0.69 -13.06
CA GLY A 17 -9.21 -1.95 -12.94
C GLY A 17 -8.65 -2.22 -11.54
N GLN A 18 -8.19 -3.45 -11.35
CA GLN A 18 -7.49 -3.91 -10.15
C GLN A 18 -5.97 -3.75 -10.28
N VAL A 19 -5.29 -3.53 -9.15
CA VAL A 19 -3.84 -3.72 -9.01
C VAL A 19 -3.53 -5.08 -8.38
N VAL A 20 -2.56 -5.81 -8.92
CA VAL A 20 -2.11 -7.11 -8.40
C VAL A 20 -0.61 -7.04 -8.10
N LYS A 21 -0.20 -7.32 -6.86
CA LYS A 21 1.20 -7.47 -6.45
C LYS A 21 1.54 -8.96 -6.36
N SER A 22 2.32 -9.48 -7.33
CA SER A 22 2.57 -10.93 -7.50
C SER A 22 4.03 -11.35 -7.34
N GLY A 23 4.99 -10.43 -7.45
CA GLY A 23 6.42 -10.76 -7.29
C GLY A 23 6.81 -11.06 -5.84
N ASP A 24 7.88 -11.81 -5.62
CA ASP A 24 8.33 -12.20 -4.27
C ASP A 24 9.01 -11.06 -3.48
N GLU A 25 9.44 -10.00 -4.19
CA GLU A 25 10.17 -8.89 -3.60
C GLU A 25 9.26 -7.88 -2.88
N THR A 26 9.89 -6.93 -2.20
CA THR A 26 9.20 -5.78 -1.59
C THR A 26 9.02 -4.67 -2.62
N LEU A 27 7.79 -4.17 -2.77
CA LEU A 27 7.46 -3.01 -3.58
C LEU A 27 6.88 -1.90 -2.71
N ALA A 28 7.47 -0.71 -2.73
CA ALA A 28 6.92 0.49 -2.15
C ALA A 28 6.04 1.22 -3.17
N LEU A 29 4.74 1.27 -2.89
CA LEU A 29 3.76 2.00 -3.68
C LEU A 29 3.54 3.37 -3.01
N SER A 30 3.83 4.45 -3.74
CA SER A 30 3.83 5.81 -3.21
C SER A 30 3.11 6.82 -4.10
N GLY A 31 2.69 6.43 -5.31
CA GLY A 31 1.85 7.28 -6.17
C GLY A 31 0.47 7.57 -5.57
N ILE A 32 -0.14 8.68 -6.00
CA ILE A 32 -1.52 9.03 -5.64
C ILE A 32 -2.46 8.21 -6.54
N ASN A 33 -3.07 7.19 -5.98
CA ASN A 33 -3.80 6.18 -6.74
C ASN A 33 -5.32 6.37 -6.65
N SER A 34 -6.00 6.25 -7.79
CA SER A 34 -7.46 6.44 -7.94
C SER A 34 -8.16 5.26 -8.61
N TYR A 35 -7.48 4.11 -8.69
CA TYR A 35 -8.11 2.91 -9.24
C TYR A 35 -9.18 2.37 -8.30
N THR A 36 -10.28 1.85 -8.86
CA THR A 36 -11.46 1.45 -8.05
C THR A 36 -11.66 -0.07 -7.97
N GLY A 37 -10.95 -0.87 -8.77
CA GLY A 37 -11.10 -2.34 -8.78
C GLY A 37 -10.44 -3.08 -7.61
N GLY A 38 -9.84 -2.35 -6.67
CA GLY A 38 -9.17 -2.91 -5.50
C GLY A 38 -7.72 -3.34 -5.73
N THR A 39 -7.11 -3.90 -4.69
CA THR A 39 -5.71 -4.36 -4.68
C THR A 39 -5.66 -5.82 -4.25
N THR A 40 -5.02 -6.68 -5.03
CA THR A 40 -4.71 -8.05 -4.62
C THR A 40 -3.21 -8.18 -4.39
N ILE A 41 -2.82 -8.68 -3.23
CA ILE A 41 -1.43 -9.00 -2.90
C ILE A 41 -1.34 -10.53 -2.87
N SER A 42 -0.72 -11.10 -3.89
CA SER A 42 -0.54 -12.55 -4.03
C SER A 42 0.88 -13.02 -3.73
N GLY A 43 1.87 -12.12 -3.68
CA GLY A 43 3.26 -12.44 -3.38
C GLY A 43 4.08 -11.27 -2.83
N GLY A 44 5.12 -11.61 -2.07
CA GLY A 44 6.08 -10.66 -1.49
C GLY A 44 5.46 -9.67 -0.51
N THR A 45 5.96 -8.43 -0.53
CA THR A 45 5.50 -7.34 0.34
C THR A 45 5.07 -6.13 -0.49
N LEU A 46 3.89 -5.57 -0.18
CA LEU A 46 3.47 -4.26 -0.66
C LEU A 46 3.54 -3.27 0.49
N ILE A 47 4.36 -2.22 0.34
CA ILE A 47 4.42 -1.10 1.28
C ILE A 47 3.58 0.05 0.73
N ALA A 48 2.45 0.35 1.37
CA ALA A 48 1.68 1.56 1.10
C ALA A 48 2.35 2.74 1.84
N SER A 49 3.09 3.56 1.08
CA SER A 49 4.00 4.57 1.66
C SER A 49 3.31 5.86 2.09
N ASN A 50 2.03 6.03 1.75
CA ASN A 50 1.19 7.15 2.18
C ASN A 50 -0.29 6.73 2.15
N VAL A 51 -1.17 7.62 2.61
CA VAL A 51 -2.62 7.36 2.72
C VAL A 51 -3.34 7.26 1.37
N GLU A 52 -2.74 7.78 0.30
CA GLU A 52 -3.28 7.77 -1.07
C GLU A 52 -2.63 6.69 -1.95
N ALA A 53 -1.74 5.88 -1.36
CA ALA A 53 -0.98 4.87 -2.08
C ALA A 53 -1.84 3.70 -2.57
N LEU A 54 -3.00 3.47 -1.98
CA LEU A 54 -3.93 2.44 -2.44
C LEU A 54 -5.14 3.10 -3.11
N GLY A 55 -5.74 2.37 -4.05
CA GLY A 55 -7.02 2.73 -4.64
C GLY A 55 -8.18 2.61 -3.64
N THR A 56 -9.40 2.89 -4.10
CA THR A 56 -10.59 2.94 -3.24
C THR A 56 -11.33 1.61 -3.09
N GLY A 57 -10.95 0.60 -3.86
CA GLY A 57 -11.54 -0.74 -3.76
C GLY A 57 -10.92 -1.58 -2.64
N ASP A 58 -11.53 -2.73 -2.37
CA ASP A 58 -11.09 -3.65 -1.32
C ASP A 58 -9.64 -4.14 -1.54
N VAL A 59 -8.98 -4.48 -0.43
CA VAL A 59 -7.66 -5.12 -0.44
C VAL A 59 -7.80 -6.60 -0.09
N THR A 60 -7.39 -7.47 -1.01
CA THR A 60 -7.22 -8.90 -0.76
C THR A 60 -5.74 -9.16 -0.48
N ASP A 61 -5.39 -9.37 0.80
CA ASP A 61 -4.02 -9.65 1.22
C ASP A 61 -3.81 -11.16 1.47
N ASN A 62 -3.06 -11.80 0.57
CA ASN A 62 -2.64 -13.21 0.70
C ASN A 62 -1.13 -13.32 0.96
N ALA A 63 -0.44 -12.21 1.21
CA ALA A 63 0.99 -12.17 1.51
C ALA A 63 1.27 -11.16 2.63
N VAL A 64 1.91 -10.02 2.34
CA VAL A 64 2.17 -8.97 3.32
C VAL A 64 1.82 -7.59 2.78
N LEU A 65 0.87 -6.93 3.45
CA LEU A 65 0.68 -5.49 3.38
C LEU A 65 1.34 -4.78 4.56
N GLU A 66 2.20 -3.81 4.28
CA GLU A 66 2.70 -2.85 5.27
C GLU A 66 2.12 -1.46 4.99
N LEU A 67 1.59 -0.81 6.02
CA LEU A 67 1.08 0.56 5.95
C LEU A 67 1.97 1.50 6.75
N ILE A 68 2.61 2.45 6.09
CA ILE A 68 3.36 3.51 6.77
C ILE A 68 2.35 4.56 7.25
N ARG A 69 2.02 4.52 8.54
CA ARG A 69 1.24 5.59 9.18
C ARG A 69 2.18 6.74 9.48
N GLY A 70 2.00 7.87 8.81
CA GLY A 70 2.69 9.11 9.15
C GLY A 70 2.41 9.52 10.59
N GLY A 71 3.42 9.42 11.46
CA GLY A 71 3.43 9.99 12.81
C GLY A 71 2.60 9.24 13.86
N LEU A 72 3.20 8.25 14.52
CA LEU A 72 2.77 7.83 15.86
C LEU A 72 3.83 8.19 16.89
N ASP A 73 4.16 9.48 17.01
CA ASP A 73 5.00 9.98 18.09
C ASP A 73 4.39 11.22 18.76
N GLY A 74 3.99 11.08 20.03
CA GLY A 74 4.11 12.23 20.95
C GLY A 74 2.99 12.62 21.90
N SER A 75 1.88 11.88 22.07
CA SER A 75 0.83 12.28 23.03
C SER A 75 0.36 11.19 24.01
N ALA A 76 1.29 10.34 24.47
CA ALA A 76 1.08 9.58 25.69
C ALA A 76 1.89 10.23 26.84
N THR A 77 1.59 11.49 27.17
CA THR A 77 2.00 12.00 28.49
C THR A 77 1.08 11.37 29.53
N ALA A 78 1.42 10.16 29.98
CA ALA A 78 0.83 9.59 31.19
C ALA A 78 1.27 10.44 32.38
N ARG A 79 0.48 11.46 32.74
CA ARG A 79 0.62 12.13 34.03
C ARG A 79 0.19 11.13 35.10
N ARG A 80 1.17 10.50 35.76
CA ARG A 80 0.94 9.82 37.04
C ARG A 80 0.53 10.87 38.06
N GLY A 81 -0.71 10.78 38.52
CA GLY A 81 -1.19 11.34 39.78
C GLY A 81 -1.57 10.19 40.70
#